data_AF-A0A498SYC8-F1
#
_entry.id   AF-A0A498SYC8-F1
#
_cell.length_a   1.000
_cell.length_b   1.000
_cell.length_c   1.000
_cell.angle_alpha   90.00
_cell.angle_beta   90.00
_cell.angle_gamma   90.00
#
_symmetry.space_group_name_H-M   'P 1'
#
loop_
_entity.id
_entity.type
_entity.pdbx_description
1 polymer ?
#
loop_
_entity_poly.entity_id
_entity_poly.type
_entity_poly.pdbx_seq_one_letter_code
_entity_poly.pdbx_strand_id
1 'polypeptide(L)'
;NIIVIIFCIQSLSCDTSILYPIVAELRVFKTDYELNIIRYVCKVASEAHKAVMKSVKPGMYEYQLESGCNSAILHYGHENAPNTKEIIDGELCLFDMGPEYNCYGLFAY
;
A
#
# COMPACT_ATOMS: atom_id res chain seq x y z
N ASN A 1 -24.21 -23.13 -30.33
CA ASN A 1 -22.92 -23.49 -29.67
C ASN A 1 -22.46 -22.51 -28.60
N ILE A 2 -22.52 -21.18 -28.79
CA ILE A 2 -22.17 -20.22 -27.72
C ILE A 2 -23.24 -20.11 -26.61
N ILE A 3 -24.53 -20.18 -26.96
CA ILE A 3 -25.65 -20.09 -26.00
C ILE A 3 -25.67 -21.27 -25.01
N VAL A 4 -25.29 -22.47 -25.44
CA VAL A 4 -25.23 -23.68 -24.60
C VAL A 4 -24.10 -23.59 -23.56
N ILE A 5 -22.95 -23.00 -23.93
CA ILE A 5 -21.82 -22.81 -23.02
C ILE A 5 -22.17 -21.81 -21.92
N ILE A 6 -22.84 -20.70 -22.25
CA ILE A 6 -23.29 -19.70 -21.25
C ILE A 6 -24.29 -20.32 -20.27
N PHE A 7 -25.24 -21.12 -20.76
CA PHE A 7 -26.19 -21.83 -19.90
C PHE A 7 -25.51 -22.90 -19.02
N CYS A 8 -24.48 -23.58 -19.54
CA CYS A 8 -23.66 -24.53 -18.78
C CYS A 8 -22.87 -23.86 -17.65
N ILE A 9 -22.35 -22.65 -17.86
CA ILE A 9 -21.64 -21.90 -16.81
C ILE A 9 -22.62 -21.44 -15.71
N GLN A 10 -23.85 -21.05 -16.08
CA GLN A 10 -24.90 -20.72 -15.11
C GLN A 10 -25.38 -21.94 -14.29
N SER A 11 -25.12 -23.16 -14.76
CA SER A 11 -25.44 -24.41 -14.04
C SER A 11 -24.33 -24.92 -13.13
N LEU A 12 -23.16 -24.27 -13.09
CA LEU A 12 -22.12 -24.59 -12.12
C LEU A 12 -22.47 -23.93 -10.79
N SER A 13 -22.87 -24.73 -9.80
CA SER A 13 -22.99 -24.31 -8.41
C SER A 13 -21.59 -23.98 -7.88
N CYS A 14 -21.15 -22.73 -8.04
CA CYS A 14 -19.87 -22.27 -7.51
C CYS A 14 -20.07 -21.81 -6.07
N ASP A 15 -19.52 -22.56 -5.11
CA ASP A 15 -19.55 -22.16 -3.71
C ASP A 15 -18.46 -21.13 -3.44
N THR A 16 -18.87 -19.86 -3.34
CA THR A 16 -17.97 -18.74 -3.05
C THR A 16 -17.71 -18.55 -1.56
N SER A 17 -18.37 -19.31 -0.68
CA SER A 17 -18.33 -19.09 0.77
C SER A 17 -17.12 -19.74 1.45
N ILE A 18 -16.61 -20.85 0.87
CA ILE A 18 -15.52 -21.64 1.48
C ILE A 18 -14.14 -21.12 1.08
N LEU A 19 -13.95 -20.68 -0.18
CA LEU A 19 -12.63 -20.35 -0.69
C LEU A 19 -12.02 -19.10 -0.04
N TYR A 20 -12.82 -18.04 0.13
CA TYR A 20 -12.36 -16.77 0.70
C TYR A 20 -11.73 -16.91 2.11
N PRO A 21 -12.39 -17.52 3.11
CA PRO A 21 -11.81 -17.64 4.45
C PRO A 21 -10.53 -18.48 4.46
N ILE A 22 -10.44 -19.51 3.63
CA ILE A 22 -9.23 -20.35 3.53
C ILE A 22 -8.07 -19.55 2.95
N VAL A 23 -8.28 -18.85 1.83
CA VAL A 23 -7.23 -18.02 1.20
C VAL A 23 -6.83 -16.86 2.11
N ALA A 24 -7.79 -16.25 2.82
CA ALA A 24 -7.51 -15.22 3.81
C ALA A 24 -6.58 -15.74 4.93
N GLU A 25 -6.87 -16.93 5.48
CA GLU A 25 -6.02 -17.54 6.52
C GLU A 25 -4.61 -17.87 6.00
N LEU A 26 -4.49 -18.37 4.76
CA LEU A 26 -3.19 -18.62 4.14
C LEU A 26 -2.35 -17.35 4.00
N ARG A 27 -2.97 -16.17 3.77
CA ARG A 27 -2.26 -14.88 3.69
C ARG A 27 -1.77 -14.37 5.04
N VAL A 28 -2.26 -14.91 6.16
CA VAL A 28 -1.79 -14.56 7.51
C VAL A 28 -0.34 -15.03 7.69
N PHE A 29 -0.03 -16.24 7.25
CA PHE A 29 1.28 -16.87 7.41
C PHE A 29 2.13 -16.72 6.15
N LYS A 30 3.20 -15.92 6.26
CA LYS A 30 4.08 -15.60 5.13
C LYS A 30 5.12 -16.69 4.97
N THR A 31 5.36 -17.11 3.73
CA THR A 31 6.50 -17.98 3.38
C THR A 31 7.82 -17.22 3.52
N ASP A 32 8.95 -17.93 3.59
CA ASP A 32 10.28 -17.30 3.67
C ASP A 32 10.56 -16.37 2.48
N TYR A 33 10.06 -16.73 1.29
CA TYR A 33 10.15 -15.89 0.10
C TYR A 33 9.42 -14.56 0.29
N GLU A 34 8.18 -14.60 0.79
CA GLU A 34 7.38 -13.40 1.08
C GLU A 34 8.02 -12.55 2.17
N LEU A 35 8.54 -13.19 3.23
CA LEU A 35 9.26 -12.48 4.28
C LEU A 35 10.49 -11.76 3.75
N ASN A 36 11.22 -12.35 2.80
CA ASN A 36 12.38 -11.70 2.18
C ASN A 36 11.98 -10.48 1.36
N ILE A 37 10.86 -10.56 0.62
CA ILE A 37 10.30 -9.41 -0.08
C ILE A 37 9.85 -8.33 0.91
N ILE A 38 9.08 -8.68 1.93
CA ILE A 38 8.58 -7.74 2.94
C ILE A 38 9.73 -7.03 3.66
N ARG A 39 10.80 -7.76 4.02
CA ARG A 39 12.02 -7.14 4.61
C ARG A 39 12.66 -6.12 3.68
N TYR A 40 12.72 -6.41 2.39
CA TYR A 40 13.21 -5.47 1.39
C TYR A 40 12.32 -4.22 1.31
N VAL A 41 11.01 -4.39 1.25
CA VAL A 41 10.02 -3.30 1.26
C VAL A 41 10.17 -2.42 2.51
N CYS A 42 10.27 -3.03 3.70
CA CYS A 42 10.53 -2.33 4.96
C CYS A 42 11.84 -1.51 4.94
N LYS A 43 12.90 -2.07 4.32
CA LYS A 43 14.18 -1.37 4.19
C LYS A 43 14.05 -0.14 3.30
N VAL A 44 13.43 -0.28 2.14
CA VAL A 44 13.17 0.84 1.21
C VAL A 44 12.32 1.92 1.89
N ALA A 45 11.26 1.51 2.60
CA ALA A 45 10.41 2.42 3.35
C ALA A 45 11.20 3.20 4.41
N SER A 46 12.02 2.50 5.20
CA SER A 46 12.82 3.11 6.27
C SER A 46 13.79 4.16 5.74
N GLU A 47 14.45 3.89 4.61
CA GLU A 47 15.38 4.86 4.00
C GLU A 47 14.64 6.07 3.42
N ALA A 48 13.45 5.86 2.84
CA ALA A 48 12.63 6.94 2.34
C ALA A 48 12.09 7.83 3.49
N HIS A 49 11.59 7.24 4.59
CA HIS A 49 11.20 7.96 5.81
C HIS A 49 12.35 8.78 6.40
N LYS A 50 13.56 8.21 6.48
CA LYS A 50 14.75 8.95 6.94
C LYS A 50 15.08 10.14 6.06
N ALA A 51 14.88 10.03 4.75
CA ALA A 51 15.13 11.13 3.83
C ALA A 51 14.09 12.25 3.98
N VAL A 52 12.81 11.89 4.11
CA VAL A 52 11.71 12.85 4.38
C VAL A 52 11.97 13.62 5.67
N MET A 53 12.32 12.91 6.75
CA MET A 53 12.67 13.53 8.04
C MET A 53 13.87 14.49 7.94
N LYS A 54 14.80 14.27 7.00
CA LYS A 54 15.95 15.16 6.78
C LYS A 54 15.63 16.34 5.86
N SER A 55 14.63 16.22 5.00
CA SER A 55 14.27 17.25 4.02
C SER A 55 13.21 18.24 4.52
N VAL A 56 12.36 17.83 5.46
CA VAL A 56 11.23 18.65 5.95
C VAL A 56 11.69 19.96 6.59
N LYS A 57 10.98 21.05 6.25
CA LYS A 57 11.21 22.40 6.77
C LYS A 57 9.86 23.15 6.87
N PRO A 58 9.72 24.09 7.82
CA PRO A 58 8.59 25.02 7.83
C PRO A 58 8.46 25.76 6.49
N GLY A 59 7.23 26.00 6.05
CA GLY A 59 6.90 26.62 4.77
C GLY A 59 6.81 25.65 3.58
N MET A 60 7.08 24.36 3.78
CA MET A 60 6.78 23.32 2.80
C MET A 60 5.32 22.88 2.92
N TYR A 61 4.71 22.43 1.83
CA TYR A 61 3.42 21.74 1.86
C TYR A 61 3.61 20.23 2.01
N GLU A 62 2.66 19.56 2.66
CA GLU A 62 2.71 18.11 2.91
C GLU A 62 2.94 17.30 1.61
N TYR A 63 2.26 17.64 0.50
CA TYR A 63 2.42 16.97 -0.81
C TYR A 63 3.85 17.05 -1.38
N GLN A 64 4.65 18.04 -0.96
CA GLN A 64 6.05 18.17 -1.41
C GLN A 64 6.94 17.11 -0.77
N LEU A 65 6.50 16.50 0.32
CA LEU A 65 7.18 15.37 0.96
C LEU A 65 6.73 14.02 0.37
N GLU A 66 5.62 14.02 -0.38
CA GLU A 66 5.10 12.87 -1.12
C GLU A 66 5.75 12.74 -2.51
N SER A 67 6.10 13.88 -3.13
CA SER A 67 6.67 13.97 -4.46
C SER A 67 8.13 14.44 -4.41
N GLY A 68 9.07 13.50 -4.55
CA GLY A 68 10.50 13.79 -4.55
C GLY A 68 11.32 12.62 -5.08
N CYS A 69 12.66 12.73 -5.03
CA CYS A 69 13.60 11.71 -5.54
C CYS A 69 13.41 10.32 -4.88
N ASN A 70 12.74 10.27 -3.73
CA ASN A 70 12.47 9.07 -2.94
C ASN A 70 10.98 8.65 -2.97
N SER A 71 10.25 9.01 -4.03
CA SER A 71 8.84 8.66 -4.32
C SER A 71 8.60 7.15 -4.55
N ALA A 72 9.34 6.28 -3.85
CA ALA A 72 9.05 4.85 -3.80
C ALA A 72 7.78 4.55 -2.99
N ILE A 73 7.22 5.56 -2.32
CA ILE A 73 6.18 5.40 -1.34
C ILE A 73 4.81 5.68 -1.97
N LEU A 74 3.88 4.72 -1.86
CA LEU A 74 2.47 4.96 -2.11
C LEU A 74 1.93 5.88 -1.01
N HIS A 75 1.22 6.92 -1.44
CA HIS A 75 0.55 7.86 -0.56
C HIS A 75 -0.94 7.87 -0.80
N TYR A 76 -1.69 7.69 0.29
CA TYR A 76 -3.12 7.94 0.30
C TYR A 76 -3.34 9.43 0.60
N GLY A 77 -3.23 10.27 -0.43
CA GLY A 77 -3.95 11.54 -0.39
C GLY A 77 -5.44 11.19 -0.35
N HIS A 78 -6.11 11.43 0.78
CA HIS A 78 -7.54 11.24 0.84
C HIS A 78 -8.17 12.22 -0.17
N GLU A 79 -9.16 11.81 -0.97
CA GLU A 79 -9.77 12.70 -1.98
C GLU A 79 -10.31 14.02 -1.37
N ASN A 80 -10.66 13.98 -0.07
CA ASN A 80 -11.08 15.15 0.71
C ASN A 80 -9.97 15.82 1.56
N ALA A 81 -8.73 15.31 1.55
CA ALA A 81 -7.56 15.87 2.24
C ALA A 81 -6.28 15.59 1.43
N PRO A 82 -6.04 16.35 0.35
CA PRO A 82 -4.99 16.09 -0.64
C PRO A 82 -3.58 16.53 -0.19
N ASN A 83 -3.30 16.55 1.12
CA ASN A 83 -2.01 16.94 1.68
C ASN A 83 -1.54 18.35 1.24
N THR A 84 -2.47 19.29 1.20
CA THR A 84 -2.23 20.69 0.81
C THR A 84 -2.02 21.62 1.99
N LYS A 85 -1.83 21.09 3.21
CA LYS A 85 -1.53 21.94 4.37
C LYS A 85 -0.05 22.36 4.31
N GLU A 86 0.20 23.62 4.64
CA GLU A 86 1.55 24.12 4.88
C GLU A 86 2.04 23.65 6.25
N ILE A 87 3.29 23.20 6.31
CA ILE A 87 3.99 22.77 7.52
C ILE A 87 4.46 24.02 8.26
N ILE A 88 4.00 24.19 9.50
CA ILE A 88 4.30 25.35 10.31
C ILE A 88 5.37 24.99 11.36
N ASP A 89 6.23 25.95 11.70
CA ASP A 89 7.22 25.75 12.77
C ASP A 89 6.55 25.41 14.11
N GLY A 90 7.12 24.43 14.82
CA GLY A 90 6.55 23.91 16.06
C GLY A 90 5.43 22.88 15.90
N GLU A 91 5.01 22.55 14.68
CA GLU A 91 4.05 21.47 14.45
C GLU A 91 4.70 20.08 14.45
N LEU A 92 3.93 19.09 14.90
CA LEU A 92 4.26 17.68 14.69
C LEU A 92 3.64 17.21 13.38
N CYS A 93 4.46 16.74 12.45
CA CYS A 93 4.01 16.11 11.22
C CYS A 93 3.86 14.59 11.40
N LEU A 94 2.74 14.03 10.94
CA LEU A 94 2.53 12.60 10.85
C LEU A 94 2.57 12.18 9.38
N PHE A 95 3.56 11.38 9.01
CA PHE A 95 3.72 10.85 7.66
C PHE A 95 3.42 9.36 7.63
N ASP A 96 2.22 8.99 7.21
CA ASP A 96 1.84 7.58 6.99
C ASP A 96 2.13 7.22 5.52
N MET A 97 3.31 6.65 5.29
CA MET A 97 3.91 6.46 3.97
C MET A 97 4.42 5.01 3.83
N GLY A 98 4.00 4.24 2.81
CA GLY A 98 4.52 2.88 2.56
C GLY A 98 4.75 2.53 1.09
N PRO A 99 5.92 1.98 0.69
CA PRO A 99 6.11 1.45 -0.66
C PRO A 99 5.36 0.13 -0.87
N GLU A 100 5.11 -0.19 -2.15
CA GLU A 100 4.71 -1.53 -2.60
C GLU A 100 5.72 -2.05 -3.61
N TYR A 101 6.10 -3.32 -3.48
CA TYR A 101 6.94 -4.00 -4.45
C TYR A 101 6.41 -5.41 -4.73
N ASN A 102 6.19 -5.74 -6.00
CA ASN A 102 5.66 -7.03 -6.43
C ASN A 102 4.32 -7.40 -5.73
N CYS A 103 3.45 -6.42 -5.53
CA CYS A 103 2.19 -6.53 -4.78
C CYS A 103 2.36 -6.84 -3.27
N TYR A 104 3.58 -6.70 -2.74
CA TYR A 104 3.88 -6.72 -1.30
C TYR A 104 4.02 -5.28 -0.79
N GLY A 105 2.99 -4.81 -0.10
CA GLY A 105 2.96 -3.50 0.56
C GLY A 105 3.48 -3.57 1.99
N LEU A 106 3.96 -2.42 2.49
CA LEU A 106 4.29 -2.27 3.92
C LEU A 106 3.03 -2.27 4.80
N PHE A 107 1.91 -1.80 4.25
CA PHE A 107 0.64 -1.69 4.94
C PHE A 107 -0.40 -2.58 4.27
N ALA A 108 -1.07 -3.38 5.10
CA ALA A 108 -2.15 -4.32 4.79
C ALA A 108 -1.79 -5.65 4.10
N TYR A 109 -1.99 -6.73 4.86
CA TYR A 109 -2.76 -7.91 4.42
C TYR A 109 -3.74 -8.30 5.51
#